data_AF-A0A177YIL8-F1
#
_entry.id   AF-A0A177YIL8-F1
#
_cell.length_a   1.000
_cell.length_b   1.000
_cell.length_c   1.000
_cell.angle_alpha   90.00
_cell.angle_beta   90.00
_cell.angle_gamma   90.00
#
_symmetry.space_group_name_H-M   'P 1'
#
loop_
_entity.id
_entity.type
_entity.pdbx_description
1 polymer ?
#
loop_
_entity_poly.entity_id
_entity_poly.type
_entity_poly.pdbx_seq_one_letter_code
_entity_poly.pdbx_strand_id
1 'polypeptide(L)'
;MTSKSIVPLAVGVAAAAWVTRAAWGLPAQIGATAAKIAPYAANSARYRDRRFHNSEPSSSFTGGSGESLLVSFLKRRSDGKPQRPVPLAPTIAPVDAGETAVTWYGHSSVLIELDGRRILADPVWSNRVSPSRTLGPARLHPTPLPLRALPKVDAIVISHDHYDHLDKATIQRLASLQDAPFVVPIGIGAHLRHWRIPEDRIVELDWDEQTQIDGLTITCTEARHFSGRGLRRDPTQWASWAFAGPEHRVFFGGDTGYTVKFAEIGAQYGPFDLTLLPVGAYDPRWADIHMNPEEAVRAHEDLNGGVLVPVHWATFNLAFHPWSEPIVRLKAAANEAGITTAVPMPGQRVDVAHGVADDRWWARLG
;
A
#
# COMPACT_ATOMS: atom_id res chain seq x y z
N MET A 1 -30.03 -56.14 -1.37
CA MET A 1 -29.18 -55.08 -1.96
C MET A 1 -29.28 -53.85 -1.07
N THR A 2 -28.32 -53.64 -0.18
CA THR A 2 -28.26 -52.49 0.72
C THR A 2 -27.32 -51.44 0.12
N SER A 3 -27.90 -50.37 -0.43
CA SER A 3 -27.17 -49.18 -0.85
C SER A 3 -26.65 -48.46 0.40
N LYS A 4 -25.37 -48.68 0.74
CA LYS A 4 -24.69 -47.91 1.78
C LYS A 4 -24.33 -46.55 1.20
N SER A 5 -24.84 -45.50 1.85
CA SER A 5 -24.62 -44.08 1.57
C SER A 5 -23.13 -43.75 1.42
N ILE A 6 -22.71 -43.43 0.19
CA ILE A 6 -21.34 -42.96 -0.17
C ILE A 6 -21.18 -41.45 0.07
N VAL A 7 -22.27 -40.75 0.43
CA VAL A 7 -22.33 -39.28 0.48
C VAL A 7 -21.58 -38.61 1.67
N PRO A 8 -21.48 -39.17 2.90
CA PRO A 8 -20.83 -38.46 4.01
C PRO A 8 -19.30 -38.40 3.89
N LEU A 9 -18.67 -39.39 3.25
CA LEU A 9 -17.20 -39.45 3.13
C LEU A 9 -16.65 -38.43 2.12
N ALA A 10 -17.38 -38.20 1.02
CA ALA A 10 -16.98 -37.24 -0.01
C ALA A 10 -17.00 -35.79 0.49
N VAL A 11 -17.98 -35.43 1.32
CA VAL A 11 -18.08 -34.09 1.93
C VAL A 11 -16.96 -33.86 2.94
N GLY A 12 -16.64 -34.86 3.78
CA GLY A 12 -15.54 -34.78 4.75
C GLY A 12 -14.16 -34.64 4.09
N VAL A 13 -13.91 -35.39 3.01
CA VAL A 13 -12.65 -35.30 2.24
C VAL A 13 -12.54 -33.96 1.52
N ALA A 14 -13.61 -33.44 0.93
CA ALA A 14 -13.60 -32.13 0.29
C ALA A 14 -13.35 -30.98 1.28
N ALA A 15 -13.96 -31.03 2.47
CA ALA A 15 -13.73 -30.04 3.52
C ALA A 15 -12.29 -30.10 4.05
N ALA A 16 -11.75 -31.29 4.31
CA ALA A 16 -10.37 -31.47 4.73
C ALA A 16 -9.35 -31.02 3.65
N ALA A 17 -9.61 -31.33 2.38
CA ALA A 17 -8.80 -30.87 1.24
C ALA A 17 -8.83 -29.34 1.09
N TRP A 18 -9.98 -28.71 1.36
CA TRP A 18 -10.11 -27.26 1.33
C TRP A 18 -9.37 -26.59 2.50
N VAL A 19 -9.50 -27.11 3.72
CA VAL A 19 -8.77 -26.61 4.90
C VAL A 19 -7.26 -26.77 4.73
N THR A 20 -6.79 -27.94 4.29
CA THR A 20 -5.36 -28.18 4.03
C THR A 20 -4.84 -27.24 2.94
N ARG A 21 -5.60 -27.01 1.86
CA ARG A 21 -5.23 -26.04 0.82
C ARG A 21 -5.23 -24.60 1.32
N ALA A 22 -6.16 -24.22 2.20
CA ALA A 22 -6.22 -22.89 2.81
C ALA A 22 -5.07 -22.65 3.80
N ALA A 23 -4.58 -23.71 4.46
CA ALA A 23 -3.48 -23.70 5.42
C ALA A 23 -2.09 -23.90 4.78
N TRP A 24 -2.04 -24.40 3.55
CA TRP A 24 -0.80 -24.72 2.86
C TRP A 24 0.03 -23.46 2.61
N GLY A 25 1.26 -23.44 3.13
CA GLY A 25 2.21 -22.35 2.93
C GLY A 25 2.00 -21.13 3.82
N LEU A 26 1.03 -21.15 4.75
CA LEU A 26 0.78 -20.05 5.70
C LEU A 26 2.06 -19.59 6.44
N PRO A 27 2.89 -20.49 7.04
CA PRO A 27 4.07 -20.05 7.77
C PRO A 27 5.03 -19.24 6.88
N ALA A 28 5.15 -19.64 5.62
CA ALA A 28 6.04 -18.99 4.68
C ALA A 28 5.48 -17.65 4.17
N GLN A 29 4.15 -17.44 4.20
CA GLN A 29 3.48 -16.18 3.82
C GLN A 29 3.53 -15.12 4.93
N ILE A 30 3.45 -15.57 6.19
CA ILE A 30 3.59 -14.72 7.37
C ILE A 30 5.00 -14.11 7.42
N GLY A 31 6.03 -14.91 7.10
CA GLY A 31 7.41 -14.45 7.02
C GLY A 31 8.19 -14.64 8.33
N ALA A 32 9.06 -13.69 8.68
CA ALA A 32 9.91 -13.80 9.85
C ALA A 32 9.12 -13.80 11.17
N THR A 33 9.65 -14.49 12.17
CA THR A 33 9.10 -14.46 13.53
C THR A 33 9.57 -13.21 14.27
N ALA A 34 8.82 -12.77 15.28
CA ALA A 34 9.24 -11.65 16.13
C ALA A 34 10.62 -11.85 16.79
N ALA A 35 11.05 -13.09 17.02
CA ALA A 35 12.40 -13.37 17.52
C ALA A 35 13.50 -13.09 16.49
N LYS A 36 13.20 -13.26 15.19
CA LYS A 36 14.11 -12.94 14.09
C LYS A 36 14.09 -11.46 13.70
N ILE A 37 13.01 -10.76 14.01
CA ILE A 37 12.87 -9.31 13.77
C ILE A 37 13.57 -8.50 14.88
N ALA A 38 13.43 -8.92 16.14
CA ALA A 38 13.90 -8.18 17.30
C ALA A 38 15.37 -7.68 17.23
N PRO A 39 16.36 -8.44 16.70
CA PRO A 39 17.74 -7.95 16.62
C PRO A 39 17.92 -6.69 15.76
N TYR A 40 17.09 -6.52 14.73
CA TYR A 40 17.12 -5.34 13.85
C TYR A 40 16.36 -4.18 14.47
N ALA A 41 15.24 -4.46 15.12
CA ALA A 41 14.38 -3.45 15.74
C ALA A 41 14.93 -2.89 17.07
N ALA A 42 15.77 -3.64 17.78
CA ALA A 42 16.17 -3.34 19.16
C ALA A 42 16.88 -1.99 19.35
N ASN A 43 17.51 -1.45 18.32
CA ASN A 43 18.24 -0.17 18.38
C ASN A 43 17.37 1.04 18.02
N SER A 44 16.16 0.84 17.50
CA SER A 44 15.25 1.92 17.18
C SER A 44 14.69 2.55 18.46
N ALA A 45 14.72 3.88 18.55
CA ALA A 45 14.09 4.62 19.63
C ALA A 45 12.55 4.45 19.64
N ARG A 46 11.97 3.99 18.52
CA ARG A 46 10.53 3.74 18.36
C ARG A 46 10.12 2.33 18.80
N TYR A 47 11.08 1.44 19.07
CA TYR A 47 10.84 0.06 19.45
C TYR A 47 10.94 -0.14 20.97
N ARG A 48 9.82 -0.45 21.62
CA ARG A 48 9.75 -0.78 23.06
C ARG A 48 8.69 -1.85 23.32
N ASP A 49 8.89 -2.66 24.37
CA ASP A 49 7.99 -3.76 24.73
C ASP A 49 7.73 -4.74 23.57
N ARG A 50 8.76 -4.93 22.74
CA ARG A 50 8.76 -5.78 21.54
C ARG A 50 7.81 -5.30 20.43
N ARG A 51 7.49 -4.01 20.38
CA ARG A 51 6.62 -3.37 19.39
C ARG A 51 7.12 -1.99 18.98
N PHE A 52 6.82 -1.58 17.76
CA PHE A 52 6.93 -0.19 17.32
C PHE A 52 5.73 0.64 17.78
N HIS A 53 5.93 1.95 17.93
CA HIS A 53 4.90 2.87 18.42
C HIS A 53 4.88 4.14 17.57
N ASN A 54 3.69 4.66 17.28
CA ASN A 54 3.53 6.00 16.70
C ASN A 54 4.06 7.07 17.68
N SER A 55 4.53 8.21 17.16
CA SER A 55 4.89 9.34 18.01
C SER A 55 3.64 9.97 18.64
N GLU A 56 2.53 10.01 17.90
CA GLU A 56 1.25 10.47 18.41
C GLU A 56 0.52 9.37 19.22
N PRO A 57 -0.07 9.71 20.39
CA PRO A 57 -0.94 8.80 21.12
C PRO A 57 -2.17 8.43 20.28
N SER A 58 -2.61 7.17 20.40
CA SER A 58 -3.85 6.75 19.76
C SER A 58 -5.05 7.53 20.32
N SER A 59 -5.93 7.99 19.43
CA SER A 59 -7.19 8.60 19.80
C SER A 59 -8.00 7.59 20.62
N SER A 60 -8.56 8.07 21.72
CA SER A 60 -9.49 7.26 22.51
C SER A 60 -10.77 7.15 21.72
N PHE A 61 -11.08 5.97 21.18
CA PHE A 61 -12.41 5.71 20.65
C PHE A 61 -13.41 5.84 21.80
N THR A 62 -14.11 6.96 21.88
CA THR A 62 -15.25 7.13 22.78
C THR A 62 -16.35 6.22 22.24
N GLY A 63 -16.39 4.98 22.73
CA GLY A 63 -17.37 3.97 22.35
C GLY A 63 -18.79 4.43 22.67
N GLY A 64 -19.39 5.23 21.79
CA GLY A 64 -20.81 5.53 21.79
C GLY A 64 -21.50 4.63 20.79
N SER A 65 -22.47 3.82 21.25
CA SER A 65 -23.61 3.20 20.54
C SER A 65 -23.51 2.98 19.02
N GLY A 66 -22.34 2.62 18.49
CA GLY A 66 -22.07 2.47 17.07
C GLY A 66 -22.47 1.08 16.59
N GLU A 67 -22.82 0.98 15.31
CA GLU A 67 -23.13 -0.31 14.70
C GLU A 67 -21.91 -1.25 14.77
N SER A 68 -22.15 -2.49 15.19
CA SER A 68 -21.07 -3.48 15.28
C SER A 68 -20.50 -3.79 13.90
N LEU A 69 -19.22 -4.19 13.83
CA LEU A 69 -18.55 -4.57 12.58
C LEU A 69 -19.32 -5.65 11.81
N LEU A 70 -19.95 -6.58 12.53
CA LEU A 70 -20.81 -7.62 11.95
C LEU A 70 -22.04 -7.01 11.25
N VAL A 71 -22.70 -6.05 11.89
CA VAL A 71 -23.85 -5.35 11.30
C VAL A 71 -23.41 -4.53 10.09
N SER A 72 -22.30 -3.78 10.19
CA SER A 72 -21.74 -3.03 9.04
C SER A 72 -21.42 -3.96 7.88
N PHE A 73 -20.84 -5.13 8.14
CA PHE A 73 -20.54 -6.12 7.10
C PHE A 73 -21.80 -6.68 6.43
N LEU A 74 -22.85 -6.97 7.20
CA LEU A 74 -24.14 -7.43 6.66
C LEU A 74 -24.85 -6.33 5.85
N LYS A 75 -24.73 -5.07 6.27
CA LYS A 75 -25.30 -3.91 5.58
C LYS A 75 -24.51 -3.49 4.33
N ARG A 76 -23.21 -3.83 4.25
CA ARG A 76 -22.26 -3.46 3.18
C ARG A 76 -22.72 -3.82 1.76
N ARG A 77 -23.72 -4.70 1.60
CA ARG A 77 -24.27 -5.18 0.31
C ARG A 77 -23.14 -5.35 -0.73
N SER A 78 -23.34 -4.90 -1.97
CA SER A 78 -22.33 -4.87 -3.02
C SER A 78 -21.64 -3.51 -3.14
N ASP A 79 -21.83 -2.61 -2.18
CA ASP A 79 -21.57 -1.18 -2.34
C ASP A 79 -20.06 -0.87 -2.42
N GLY A 80 -19.22 -1.67 -1.76
CA GLY A 80 -17.76 -1.59 -1.88
C GLY A 80 -17.17 -2.28 -3.13
N LYS A 81 -17.99 -2.58 -4.14
CA LYS A 81 -17.56 -3.16 -5.42
C LYS A 81 -18.08 -2.31 -6.58
N PRO A 82 -17.33 -2.23 -7.69
CA PRO A 82 -17.81 -1.53 -8.86
C PRO A 82 -18.95 -2.32 -9.51
N GLN A 83 -19.92 -1.60 -10.05
CA GLN A 83 -21.08 -2.15 -10.77
C GLN A 83 -20.70 -2.68 -12.17
N ARG A 84 -19.56 -2.26 -12.71
CA ARG A 84 -19.02 -2.68 -14.01
C ARG A 84 -17.52 -2.97 -13.89
N PRO A 85 -16.92 -3.70 -14.84
CA PRO A 85 -15.47 -3.91 -14.84
C PRO A 85 -14.72 -2.57 -14.80
N VAL A 86 -13.72 -2.48 -13.93
CA VAL A 86 -12.81 -1.33 -13.86
C VAL A 86 -12.01 -1.26 -15.16
N PRO A 87 -12.04 -0.14 -15.89
CA PRO A 87 -11.24 0.02 -17.10
C PRO A 87 -9.76 0.03 -16.74
N LEU A 88 -8.94 -0.52 -17.61
CA LEU A 88 -7.49 -0.54 -17.48
C LEU A 88 -6.88 0.27 -18.60
N ALA A 89 -5.83 1.01 -18.28
CA ALA A 89 -4.97 1.64 -19.28
C ALA A 89 -3.60 0.95 -19.17
N PRO A 90 -3.30 -0.13 -19.91
CA PRO A 90 -2.04 -0.86 -19.76
C PRO A 90 -0.88 -0.08 -20.41
N THR A 91 -0.62 1.13 -19.94
CA THR A 91 0.44 1.99 -20.45
C THR A 91 1.77 1.30 -20.24
N ILE A 92 2.49 1.08 -21.34
CA ILE A 92 3.89 0.70 -21.28
C ILE A 92 4.64 1.98 -20.96
N ALA A 93 5.38 1.98 -19.85
CA ALA A 93 6.20 3.13 -19.48
C ALA A 93 7.15 3.48 -20.64
N PRO A 94 7.43 4.77 -20.88
CA PRO A 94 8.41 5.17 -21.89
C PRO A 94 9.76 4.50 -21.66
N VAL A 95 10.60 4.39 -22.70
CA VAL A 95 11.92 3.74 -22.59
C VAL A 95 12.77 4.45 -21.54
N ASP A 96 12.84 5.77 -21.64
CA ASP A 96 13.49 6.64 -20.68
C ASP A 96 12.49 7.07 -19.60
N ALA A 97 12.94 7.17 -18.35
CA ALA A 97 12.09 7.68 -17.29
C ALA A 97 11.95 9.20 -17.43
N GLY A 98 10.75 9.72 -17.16
CA GLY A 98 10.48 11.15 -17.16
C GLY A 98 11.08 11.88 -15.94
N GLU A 99 10.88 13.19 -15.95
CA GLU A 99 11.31 14.10 -14.88
C GLU A 99 10.49 13.90 -13.61
N THR A 100 9.16 13.97 -13.72
CA THR A 100 8.23 13.62 -12.61
C THR A 100 6.96 13.00 -13.16
N ALA A 101 6.80 11.69 -12.97
CA ALA A 101 5.59 10.98 -13.38
C ALA A 101 5.27 9.80 -12.46
N VAL A 102 4.03 9.32 -12.52
CA VAL A 102 3.61 8.11 -11.82
C VAL A 102 2.70 7.26 -12.69
N THR A 103 2.95 5.95 -12.70
CA THR A 103 2.01 4.96 -13.24
C THR A 103 1.39 4.18 -12.09
N TRP A 104 0.06 4.22 -11.97
CA TRP A 104 -0.65 3.57 -10.87
C TRP A 104 -1.12 2.17 -11.23
N TYR A 105 -0.60 1.11 -10.62
CA TYR A 105 -0.99 -0.29 -10.92
C TYR A 105 -2.14 -0.82 -10.05
N GLY A 106 -2.74 0.05 -9.24
CA GLY A 106 -3.84 -0.24 -8.32
C GLY A 106 -3.37 -0.40 -6.87
N HIS A 107 -4.29 -0.12 -5.94
CA HIS A 107 -4.04 -0.05 -4.50
C HIS A 107 -2.95 0.98 -4.21
N SER A 108 -1.88 0.61 -3.51
CA SER A 108 -0.70 1.46 -3.32
C SER A 108 0.48 1.08 -4.21
N SER A 109 0.28 0.19 -5.20
CA SER A 109 1.33 -0.17 -6.16
C SER A 109 1.49 0.91 -7.22
N VAL A 110 2.63 1.61 -7.19
CA VAL A 110 2.95 2.72 -8.11
C VAL A 110 4.37 2.58 -8.66
N LEU A 111 4.55 2.93 -9.92
CA LEU A 111 5.86 3.17 -10.51
C LEU A 111 6.06 4.67 -10.64
N ILE A 112 6.98 5.20 -9.86
CA ILE A 112 7.35 6.61 -9.81
C ILE A 112 8.54 6.81 -10.73
N GLU A 113 8.47 7.79 -11.60
CA GLU A 113 9.57 8.29 -12.42
C GLU A 113 10.01 9.63 -11.82
N LEU A 114 11.31 9.75 -11.51
CA LEU A 114 11.89 10.91 -10.86
C LEU A 114 13.28 11.17 -11.40
N ASP A 115 13.47 12.29 -12.09
CA ASP A 115 14.74 12.75 -12.67
C ASP A 115 15.48 11.65 -13.46
N GLY A 116 14.76 10.95 -14.32
CA GLY A 116 15.32 9.87 -15.14
C GLY A 116 15.52 8.54 -14.41
N ARG A 117 15.02 8.41 -13.17
CA ARG A 117 15.05 7.19 -12.36
C ARG A 117 13.67 6.63 -12.09
N ARG A 118 13.60 5.37 -11.68
CA ARG A 118 12.35 4.65 -11.41
C ARG A 118 12.33 3.99 -10.05
N ILE A 119 11.29 4.29 -9.27
CA ILE A 119 11.02 3.70 -7.95
C ILE A 119 9.70 2.93 -8.03
N LEU A 120 9.69 1.65 -7.66
CA LEU A 120 8.46 0.86 -7.55
C LEU A 120 8.06 0.76 -6.07
N ALA A 121 6.95 1.38 -5.69
CA ALA A 121 6.49 1.38 -4.31
C ALA A 121 5.32 0.39 -4.09
N ASP A 122 5.33 -0.29 -2.95
CA ASP A 122 4.33 -1.26 -2.48
C ASP A 122 3.77 -2.21 -3.56
N PRO A 123 4.64 -2.96 -4.29
CA PRO A 123 4.20 -3.77 -5.40
C PRO A 123 3.43 -5.02 -4.95
N VAL A 124 2.17 -5.13 -5.37
CA VAL A 124 1.29 -6.28 -5.12
C VAL A 124 0.66 -6.78 -6.42
N TRP A 125 1.16 -7.90 -6.93
CA TRP A 125 0.64 -8.56 -8.13
C TRP A 125 -0.25 -9.77 -7.83
N SER A 126 -0.34 -10.19 -6.57
CA SER A 126 -1.22 -11.29 -6.17
C SER A 126 -2.70 -10.93 -6.34
N ASN A 127 -3.50 -11.94 -6.70
CA ASN A 127 -4.96 -11.80 -6.81
C ASN A 127 -5.63 -11.60 -5.44
N ARG A 128 -4.99 -12.00 -4.34
CA ARG A 128 -5.50 -11.85 -2.98
C ARG A 128 -4.42 -11.32 -2.05
N VAL A 129 -4.84 -10.50 -1.10
CA VAL A 129 -4.00 -9.90 -0.05
C VAL A 129 -4.33 -10.58 1.28
N SER A 130 -3.71 -11.73 1.50
CA SER A 130 -4.01 -12.62 2.61
C SER A 130 -2.89 -13.63 2.79
N PRO A 131 -2.65 -14.14 4.02
CA PRO A 131 -1.77 -15.28 4.21
C PRO A 131 -2.29 -16.53 3.48
N SER A 132 -3.61 -16.64 3.31
CA SER A 132 -4.24 -17.75 2.61
C SER A 132 -4.37 -17.46 1.12
N ARG A 133 -4.06 -18.45 0.29
CA ARG A 133 -4.23 -18.35 -1.18
C ARG A 133 -5.69 -18.40 -1.64
N THR A 134 -6.61 -18.85 -0.79
CA THR A 134 -8.02 -19.07 -1.15
C THR A 134 -8.98 -18.12 -0.41
N LEU A 135 -8.58 -17.62 0.75
CA LEU A 135 -9.39 -16.76 1.62
C LEU A 135 -8.81 -15.35 1.72
N GLY A 136 -9.66 -14.37 2.00
CA GLY A 136 -9.29 -12.96 2.16
C GLY A 136 -9.59 -12.10 0.93
N PRO A 137 -9.35 -10.78 1.02
CA PRO A 137 -9.73 -9.83 -0.02
C PRO A 137 -9.11 -10.18 -1.37
N ALA A 138 -9.93 -10.21 -2.41
CA ALA A 138 -9.50 -10.38 -3.79
C ALA A 138 -9.50 -9.05 -4.52
N ARG A 139 -8.63 -8.94 -5.53
CA ARG A 139 -8.56 -7.79 -6.40
C ARG A 139 -9.87 -7.61 -7.19
N LEU A 140 -10.29 -6.36 -7.39
CA LEU A 140 -11.51 -5.99 -8.11
C LEU A 140 -11.31 -5.81 -9.62
N HIS A 141 -10.05 -5.85 -10.07
CA HIS A 141 -9.63 -5.80 -11.47
C HIS A 141 -8.37 -6.65 -11.64
N PRO A 142 -7.96 -7.09 -12.84
CA PRO A 142 -6.65 -7.73 -13.00
C PRO A 142 -5.52 -6.70 -12.89
N THR A 143 -4.30 -7.15 -12.59
CA THR A 143 -3.12 -6.27 -12.66
C THR A 143 -2.97 -5.71 -14.08
N PRO A 144 -2.77 -4.40 -14.28
CA PRO A 144 -2.78 -3.80 -15.62
C PRO A 144 -1.67 -4.32 -16.54
N LEU A 145 -0.55 -4.75 -15.97
CA LEU A 145 0.62 -5.23 -16.68
C LEU A 145 1.24 -6.41 -15.91
N PRO A 146 1.82 -7.44 -16.56
CA PRO A 146 2.59 -8.47 -15.85
C PRO A 146 3.95 -7.92 -15.37
N LEU A 147 4.47 -8.41 -14.23
CA LEU A 147 5.76 -7.99 -13.66
C LEU A 147 6.94 -8.04 -14.66
N ARG A 148 6.95 -9.01 -15.57
CA ARG A 148 8.01 -9.16 -16.59
C ARG A 148 8.05 -8.04 -17.64
N ALA A 149 6.99 -7.25 -17.73
CA ALA A 149 6.88 -6.14 -18.65
C ALA A 149 7.12 -4.79 -17.95
N LEU A 150 7.36 -4.79 -16.63
CA LEU A 150 7.84 -3.58 -15.96
C LEU A 150 9.18 -3.15 -16.56
N PRO A 151 9.41 -1.85 -16.72
CA PRO A 151 10.74 -1.36 -17.08
C PRO A 151 11.75 -1.71 -15.97
N LYS A 152 13.04 -1.53 -16.27
CA LYS A 152 14.06 -1.57 -15.21
C LYS A 152 13.71 -0.51 -14.16
N VAL A 153 13.73 -0.92 -12.90
CA VAL A 153 13.58 -0.03 -11.74
C VAL A 153 14.92 0.11 -11.04
N ASP A 154 15.15 1.26 -10.42
CA ASP A 154 16.38 1.58 -9.69
C ASP A 154 16.23 1.26 -8.19
N ALA A 155 15.01 1.37 -7.65
CA ALA A 155 14.70 0.96 -6.27
C ALA A 155 13.28 0.35 -6.17
N ILE A 156 13.11 -0.57 -5.21
CA ILE A 156 11.80 -1.09 -4.79
C ILE A 156 11.60 -0.66 -3.34
N VAL A 157 10.51 0.03 -3.04
CA VAL A 157 10.25 0.62 -1.72
C VAL A 157 9.00 -0.02 -1.10
N ILE A 158 9.06 -0.31 0.19
CA ILE A 158 7.92 -0.86 0.95
C ILE A 158 7.56 0.09 2.09
N SER A 159 6.29 0.43 2.27
CA SER A 159 5.82 1.26 3.37
C SER A 159 5.69 0.49 4.68
N HIS A 160 5.11 -0.71 4.66
CA HIS A 160 4.89 -1.52 5.86
C HIS A 160 4.62 -3.00 5.51
N ASP A 161 4.47 -3.85 6.53
CA ASP A 161 4.44 -5.31 6.35
C ASP A 161 3.06 -5.92 6.13
N HIS A 162 1.97 -5.16 5.90
CA HIS A 162 0.66 -5.78 5.61
C HIS A 162 0.64 -6.50 4.26
N TYR A 163 -0.33 -7.40 4.08
CA TYR A 163 -0.40 -8.30 2.91
C TYR A 163 -0.69 -7.57 1.59
N ASP A 164 -1.28 -6.40 1.67
CA ASP A 164 -1.64 -5.52 0.56
C ASP A 164 -0.58 -4.47 0.22
N HIS A 165 0.55 -4.48 0.94
CA HIS A 165 1.73 -3.64 0.68
C HIS A 165 3.01 -4.46 0.51
N LEU A 166 3.11 -5.58 1.23
CA LEU A 166 4.22 -6.52 1.15
C LEU A 166 3.72 -7.90 0.71
N ASP A 167 3.65 -8.11 -0.60
CA ASP A 167 3.27 -9.39 -1.19
C ASP A 167 4.50 -10.27 -1.49
N LYS A 168 4.69 -11.32 -0.70
CA LYS A 168 5.79 -12.26 -0.86
C LYS A 168 5.96 -12.77 -2.30
N ALA A 169 4.87 -13.15 -2.96
CA ALA A 169 4.97 -13.75 -4.30
C ALA A 169 5.51 -12.72 -5.30
N THR A 170 5.07 -11.46 -5.17
CA THR A 170 5.57 -10.34 -5.96
C THR A 170 7.02 -10.03 -5.66
N ILE A 171 7.40 -9.95 -4.38
CA ILE A 171 8.78 -9.71 -3.95
C ILE A 171 9.76 -10.76 -4.50
N GLN A 172 9.44 -12.05 -4.33
CA GLN A 172 10.29 -13.13 -4.87
C GLN A 172 10.37 -13.08 -6.40
N ARG A 173 9.28 -12.73 -7.08
CA ARG A 173 9.26 -12.62 -8.53
C ARG A 173 10.08 -11.42 -9.02
N LEU A 174 9.95 -10.27 -8.37
CA LEU A 174 10.75 -9.07 -8.65
C LEU A 174 12.23 -9.35 -8.44
N ALA A 175 12.61 -10.02 -7.36
CA ALA A 175 14.00 -10.39 -7.11
C ALA A 175 14.62 -11.26 -8.21
N SER A 176 13.80 -12.06 -8.91
CA SER A 176 14.24 -12.87 -10.06
C SER A 176 14.27 -12.12 -11.40
N LEU A 177 13.68 -10.94 -11.47
CA LEU A 177 13.50 -10.16 -12.72
C LEU A 177 14.28 -8.85 -12.74
N GLN A 178 14.62 -8.33 -11.57
CA GLN A 178 15.21 -7.01 -11.37
C GLN A 178 16.38 -7.14 -10.39
N ASP A 179 17.39 -6.29 -10.55
CA ASP A 179 18.54 -6.22 -9.66
C ASP A 179 18.39 -5.15 -8.55
N ALA A 180 17.37 -4.29 -8.66
CA ALA A 180 17.13 -3.18 -7.74
C ALA A 180 17.14 -3.61 -6.26
N PRO A 181 17.72 -2.81 -5.35
CA PRO A 181 17.59 -3.02 -3.92
C PRO A 181 16.14 -2.81 -3.45
N PHE A 182 15.81 -3.47 -2.35
CA PHE A 182 14.60 -3.27 -1.58
C PHE A 182 14.91 -2.33 -0.41
N VAL A 183 14.30 -1.15 -0.42
CA VAL A 183 14.40 -0.17 0.66
C VAL A 183 13.15 -0.27 1.52
N VAL A 184 13.31 -0.59 2.80
CA VAL A 184 12.21 -0.92 3.70
C VAL A 184 12.44 -0.34 5.10
N PRO A 185 11.38 -0.16 5.92
CA PRO A 185 11.53 0.23 7.30
C PRO A 185 12.15 -0.90 8.14
N ILE A 186 12.76 -0.54 9.26
CA ILE A 186 13.42 -1.50 10.15
C ILE A 186 12.48 -2.66 10.54
N GLY A 187 13.03 -3.87 10.46
CA GLY A 187 12.37 -5.11 10.80
C GLY A 187 11.71 -5.81 9.60
N ILE A 188 11.36 -5.06 8.54
CA ILE A 188 10.85 -5.67 7.31
C ILE A 188 11.93 -6.48 6.60
N GLY A 189 13.20 -6.06 6.69
CA GLY A 189 14.33 -6.80 6.10
C GLY A 189 14.42 -8.23 6.62
N ALA A 190 13.98 -8.51 7.86
CA ALA A 190 13.90 -9.87 8.38
C ALA A 190 12.93 -10.76 7.58
N HIS A 191 11.80 -10.23 7.10
CA HIS A 191 10.88 -10.94 6.21
C HIS A 191 11.56 -11.23 4.86
N LEU A 192 12.24 -10.24 4.29
CA LEU A 192 12.96 -10.37 3.02
C LEU A 192 14.06 -11.44 3.08
N ARG A 193 14.90 -11.39 4.12
CA ARG A 193 15.92 -12.44 4.41
C ARG A 193 15.29 -13.81 4.56
N HIS A 194 14.16 -13.90 5.28
CA HIS A 194 13.41 -15.16 5.41
C HIS A 194 12.91 -15.69 4.06
N TRP A 195 12.55 -14.81 3.13
CA TRP A 195 12.13 -15.14 1.77
C TRP A 195 13.27 -15.30 0.77
N ARG A 196 14.52 -15.28 1.25
CA ARG A 196 15.76 -15.50 0.48
C ARG A 196 16.10 -14.36 -0.48
N ILE A 197 15.71 -13.13 -0.14
CA ILE A 197 16.27 -11.95 -0.79
C ILE A 197 17.74 -11.79 -0.34
N PRO A 198 18.69 -11.57 -1.26
CA PRO A 198 20.10 -11.35 -0.93
C PRO A 198 20.30 -10.17 0.02
N GLU A 199 21.24 -10.29 0.97
CA GLU A 199 21.49 -9.27 2.00
C GLU A 199 21.92 -7.93 1.42
N ASP A 200 22.76 -7.97 0.38
CA ASP A 200 23.27 -6.81 -0.35
C ASP A 200 22.18 -6.07 -1.14
N ARG A 201 20.98 -6.64 -1.25
CA ARG A 201 19.81 -6.02 -1.85
C ARG A 201 18.80 -5.52 -0.83
N ILE A 202 19.10 -5.54 0.47
CA ILE A 202 18.18 -5.09 1.52
C ILE A 202 18.77 -3.86 2.19
N VAL A 203 18.03 -2.75 2.13
CA VAL A 203 18.33 -1.52 2.85
C VAL A 203 17.21 -1.30 3.87
N GLU A 204 17.55 -1.36 5.16
CA GLU A 204 16.62 -1.06 6.25
C GLU A 204 16.88 0.34 6.80
N LEU A 205 15.83 1.14 6.96
CA LEU A 205 15.90 2.53 7.44
C LEU A 205 14.90 2.76 8.59
N ASP A 206 15.33 3.41 9.67
CA ASP A 206 14.41 4.00 10.67
C ASP A 206 13.80 5.29 10.11
N TRP A 207 12.79 5.84 10.79
CA TRP A 207 12.34 7.19 10.50
C TRP A 207 13.49 8.20 10.61
N ASP A 208 13.47 9.17 9.70
CA ASP A 208 14.47 10.23 9.52
C ASP A 208 15.81 9.74 8.94
N GLU A 209 15.98 8.43 8.73
CA GLU A 209 17.12 7.88 8.00
C GLU A 209 16.89 7.89 6.48
N GLN A 210 17.99 7.97 5.74
CA GLN A 210 17.97 8.05 4.29
C GLN A 210 19.07 7.21 3.65
N THR A 211 18.85 6.83 2.40
CA THR A 211 19.86 6.20 1.54
C THR A 211 19.98 6.93 0.21
N GLN A 212 21.11 6.73 -0.48
CA GLN A 212 21.37 7.25 -1.82
C GLN A 212 21.42 6.10 -2.82
N ILE A 213 20.63 6.17 -3.89
CA ILE A 213 20.61 5.16 -4.97
C ILE A 213 20.60 5.89 -6.31
N ASP A 214 21.70 5.76 -7.07
CA ASP A 214 21.80 6.27 -8.45
C ASP A 214 21.41 7.75 -8.63
N GLY A 215 21.67 8.59 -7.62
CA GLY A 215 21.34 10.02 -7.60
C GLY A 215 19.99 10.37 -6.96
N LEU A 216 19.24 9.37 -6.49
CA LEU A 216 18.04 9.54 -5.68
C LEU A 216 18.38 9.50 -4.19
N THR A 217 17.90 10.50 -3.45
CA THR A 217 17.77 10.42 -2.00
C THR A 217 16.42 9.79 -1.67
N ILE A 218 16.45 8.69 -0.92
CA ILE A 218 15.25 8.02 -0.42
C ILE A 218 15.24 8.12 1.10
N THR A 219 14.29 8.85 1.65
CA THR A 219 14.16 9.10 3.08
C THR A 219 12.95 8.38 3.64
N CYS A 220 13.15 7.59 4.69
CA CYS A 220 12.11 6.94 5.46
C CYS A 220 11.50 7.96 6.41
N THR A 221 10.22 8.30 6.24
CA THR A 221 9.54 9.34 7.02
C THR A 221 8.43 8.78 7.89
N GLU A 222 8.09 9.50 8.95
CA GLU A 222 7.03 9.10 9.87
C GLU A 222 5.68 8.92 9.14
N ALA A 223 4.96 7.85 9.52
CA ALA A 223 3.58 7.60 9.15
C ALA A 223 2.82 7.18 10.41
N ARG A 224 1.51 7.42 10.43
CA ARG A 224 0.63 7.00 11.52
C ARG A 224 -0.08 5.71 11.13
N HIS A 225 0.48 4.57 11.48
CA HIS A 225 -0.09 3.28 11.11
C HIS A 225 0.27 2.20 12.15
N PHE A 226 0.24 0.94 11.74
CA PHE A 226 0.58 -0.22 12.55
C PHE A 226 1.17 -1.31 11.65
N SER A 227 1.65 -2.42 12.23
CA SER A 227 2.14 -3.55 11.43
C SER A 227 1.69 -4.90 11.97
N GLY A 228 1.89 -5.95 11.16
CA GLY A 228 1.73 -7.33 11.58
C GLY A 228 1.20 -8.25 10.49
N ARG A 229 1.89 -9.38 10.31
CA ARG A 229 1.50 -10.45 9.39
C ARG A 229 0.87 -11.67 10.07
N GLY A 230 0.79 -11.67 11.40
CA GLY A 230 0.27 -12.80 12.17
C GLY A 230 -0.47 -12.35 13.41
N LEU A 231 -0.39 -13.12 14.49
CA LEU A 231 -1.07 -12.79 15.76
C LEU A 231 -0.39 -11.67 16.55
N ARG A 232 0.86 -11.33 16.22
CA ARG A 232 1.59 -10.25 16.87
C ARG A 232 1.44 -8.97 16.06
N ARG A 233 1.00 -7.92 16.75
CA ARG A 233 0.92 -6.56 16.23
C ARG A 233 2.24 -5.81 16.45
N ASP A 234 2.56 -4.95 15.50
CA ASP A 234 3.66 -3.99 15.49
C ASP A 234 5.08 -4.56 15.64
N PRO A 235 5.41 -5.78 15.12
CA PRO A 235 6.77 -6.29 15.24
C PRO A 235 7.79 -5.56 14.37
N THR A 236 7.35 -4.89 13.30
CA THR A 236 8.17 -4.13 12.33
C THR A 236 7.73 -2.67 12.29
N GLN A 237 8.56 -1.78 11.76
CA GLN A 237 8.16 -0.40 11.53
C GLN A 237 7.28 -0.26 10.27
N TRP A 238 6.57 0.86 10.20
CA TRP A 238 5.81 1.35 9.06
C TRP A 238 6.30 2.76 8.73
N ALA A 239 6.21 3.18 7.47
CA ALA A 239 6.73 4.47 7.06
C ALA A 239 5.97 5.05 5.86
N SER A 240 6.07 6.37 5.74
CA SER A 240 5.92 7.08 4.47
C SER A 240 7.32 7.31 3.88
N TRP A 241 7.39 7.83 2.65
CA TRP A 241 8.65 8.00 1.94
C TRP A 241 8.72 9.35 1.23
N ALA A 242 9.83 10.06 1.44
CA ALA A 242 10.21 11.22 0.64
C ALA A 242 11.31 10.80 -0.35
N PHE A 243 11.09 11.08 -1.63
CA PHE A 243 12.03 10.85 -2.71
C PHE A 243 12.48 12.19 -3.27
N ALA A 244 13.79 12.40 -3.37
CA ALA A 244 14.36 13.61 -3.97
C ALA A 244 15.40 13.21 -5.03
N GLY A 245 15.19 13.70 -6.25
CA GLY A 245 16.21 13.73 -7.28
C GLY A 245 16.93 15.08 -7.32
N PRO A 246 17.77 15.33 -8.33
CA PRO A 246 18.45 16.61 -8.52
C PRO A 246 17.52 17.81 -8.66
N GLU A 247 16.35 17.65 -9.26
CA GLU A 247 15.44 18.77 -9.61
C GLU A 247 14.06 18.61 -8.97
N HIS A 248 13.56 17.38 -8.87
CA HIS A 248 12.18 17.13 -8.46
C HIS A 248 12.08 16.28 -7.18
N ARG A 249 10.89 16.28 -6.58
CA ARG A 249 10.59 15.59 -5.32
C ARG A 249 9.21 14.96 -5.33
N VAL A 250 9.13 13.72 -4.84
CA VAL A 250 7.86 12.97 -4.72
C VAL A 250 7.68 12.46 -3.30
N PHE A 251 6.47 12.60 -2.75
CA PHE A 251 6.09 11.99 -1.49
C PHE A 251 5.16 10.80 -1.72
N PHE A 252 5.45 9.68 -1.06
CA PHE A 252 4.60 8.49 -1.03
C PHE A 252 4.15 8.18 0.39
N GLY A 253 2.85 8.29 0.64
CA GLY A 253 2.29 8.15 1.99
C GLY A 253 2.22 6.72 2.50
N GLY A 254 2.40 5.71 1.64
CA GLY A 254 2.07 4.33 1.97
C GLY A 254 0.62 4.21 2.44
N ASP A 255 0.44 3.63 3.62
CA ASP A 255 -0.79 3.72 4.39
C ASP A 255 -0.56 4.46 5.69
N THR A 256 -1.44 5.42 5.97
CA THR A 256 -1.30 6.28 7.14
C THR A 256 -2.64 6.91 7.49
N GLY A 257 -2.90 7.06 8.78
CA GLY A 257 -3.82 8.05 9.32
C GLY A 257 -3.22 9.45 9.24
N TYR A 258 -4.03 10.46 9.51
CA TYR A 258 -3.52 11.83 9.55
C TYR A 258 -2.59 12.03 10.74
N THR A 259 -1.49 12.74 10.52
CA THR A 259 -0.54 13.13 11.56
C THR A 259 -0.09 14.56 11.36
N VAL A 260 0.14 15.26 12.46
CA VAL A 260 0.71 16.63 12.43
C VAL A 260 2.13 16.65 11.88
N LYS A 261 2.80 15.50 11.82
CA LYS A 261 4.15 15.34 11.28
C LYS A 261 4.25 15.64 9.78
N PHE A 262 3.14 15.61 9.03
CA PHE A 262 3.18 15.98 7.62
C PHE A 262 3.66 17.41 7.38
N ALA A 263 3.34 18.35 8.27
CA ALA A 263 3.81 19.73 8.15
C ALA A 263 5.32 19.84 8.37
N GLU A 264 5.87 19.06 9.30
CA GLU A 264 7.32 18.98 9.54
C GLU A 264 8.03 18.34 8.33
N ILE A 265 7.47 17.25 7.78
CA ILE A 265 7.98 16.58 6.58
C ILE A 265 7.96 17.55 5.38
N GLY A 266 6.86 18.25 5.15
CA GLY A 266 6.72 19.24 4.08
C GLY A 266 7.71 20.39 4.22
N ALA A 267 7.99 20.85 5.44
CA ALA A 267 8.97 21.89 5.70
C ALA A 267 10.43 21.41 5.52
N GLN A 268 10.72 20.16 5.87
CA GLN A 268 12.08 19.63 5.83
C GLN A 268 12.48 19.09 4.45
N TYR A 269 11.56 18.41 3.77
CA TYR A 269 11.86 17.67 2.55
C TYR A 269 11.15 18.23 1.31
N GLY A 270 10.10 19.04 1.48
CA GLY A 270 9.37 19.67 0.39
C GLY A 270 10.02 20.95 -0.16
N PRO A 271 9.31 21.69 -1.03
CA PRO A 271 8.00 21.33 -1.58
C PRO A 271 8.08 20.07 -2.45
N PHE A 272 6.99 19.30 -2.52
CA PHE A 272 6.91 18.10 -3.36
C PHE A 272 6.14 18.42 -4.64
N ASP A 273 6.67 18.04 -5.79
CA ASP A 273 5.97 18.18 -7.07
C ASP A 273 4.74 17.28 -7.14
N LEU A 274 4.82 16.11 -6.51
CA LEU A 274 3.80 15.07 -6.52
C LEU A 274 3.66 14.43 -5.14
N THR A 275 2.43 14.30 -4.67
CA THR A 275 2.12 13.46 -3.50
C THR A 275 1.18 12.31 -3.87
N LEU A 276 1.51 11.13 -3.37
CA LEU A 276 0.78 9.88 -3.57
C LEU A 276 0.19 9.46 -2.22
N LEU A 277 -1.07 9.81 -1.98
CA LEU A 277 -1.68 9.67 -0.65
C LEU A 277 -2.85 8.67 -0.64
N PRO A 278 -2.97 7.82 0.40
CA PRO A 278 -4.08 6.89 0.53
C PRO A 278 -5.38 7.65 0.77
N VAL A 279 -6.45 7.25 0.07
CA VAL A 279 -7.79 7.85 0.22
C VAL A 279 -8.89 6.84 0.52
N GLY A 280 -8.56 5.54 0.53
CA GLY A 280 -9.50 4.45 0.78
C GLY A 280 -9.18 3.70 2.07
N ALA A 281 -10.04 2.72 2.37
CA ALA A 281 -9.97 1.90 3.59
C ALA A 281 -10.23 2.64 4.91
N TYR A 282 -10.73 3.88 4.88
CA TYR A 282 -11.07 4.65 6.08
C TYR A 282 -12.38 4.19 6.73
N ASP A 283 -12.48 4.43 8.04
CA ASP A 283 -13.71 4.34 8.83
C ASP A 283 -13.49 5.11 10.16
N PRO A 284 -14.53 5.76 10.72
CA PRO A 284 -14.40 6.45 12.01
C PRO A 284 -13.88 5.59 13.16
N ARG A 285 -14.05 4.25 13.10
CA ARG A 285 -13.55 3.31 14.11
C ARG A 285 -12.03 3.15 14.14
N TRP A 286 -11.32 3.61 13.09
CA TRP A 286 -9.87 3.53 12.99
C TRP A 286 -9.27 4.75 12.27
N ALA A 287 -9.79 5.95 12.56
CA ALA A 287 -9.36 7.20 11.95
C ALA A 287 -7.83 7.45 12.07
N ASP A 288 -7.20 6.95 13.12
CA ASP A 288 -5.76 7.04 13.33
C ASP A 288 -4.91 6.19 12.37
N ILE A 289 -5.52 5.25 11.64
CA ILE A 289 -4.82 4.23 10.86
C ILE A 289 -4.90 4.51 9.36
N HIS A 290 -6.03 5.06 8.89
CA HIS A 290 -6.25 5.43 7.50
C HIS A 290 -6.89 6.81 7.42
N MET A 291 -6.27 7.71 6.66
CA MET A 291 -6.85 9.00 6.31
C MET A 291 -8.15 8.79 5.54
N ASN A 292 -9.14 9.63 5.85
CA ASN A 292 -10.24 9.87 4.93
C ASN A 292 -9.79 10.81 3.78
N PRO A 293 -10.62 11.00 2.73
CA PRO A 293 -10.23 11.82 1.58
C PRO A 293 -9.95 13.29 1.91
N GLU A 294 -10.68 13.89 2.85
CA GLU A 294 -10.48 15.26 3.30
C GLU A 294 -9.15 15.41 4.08
N GLU A 295 -8.81 14.43 4.90
CA GLU A 295 -7.52 14.35 5.60
C GLU A 295 -6.36 14.16 4.63
N ALA A 296 -6.55 13.42 3.52
CA ALA A 296 -5.54 13.31 2.47
C ALA A 296 -5.30 14.64 1.74
N VAL A 297 -6.36 15.45 1.53
CA VAL A 297 -6.22 16.82 1.01
C VAL A 297 -5.43 17.69 1.98
N ARG A 298 -5.76 17.63 3.28
CA ARG A 298 -5.01 18.37 4.31
C ARG A 298 -3.54 17.94 4.40
N ALA A 299 -3.27 16.63 4.36
CA ALA A 299 -1.91 16.11 4.36
C ALA A 299 -1.13 16.59 3.12
N HIS A 300 -1.77 16.66 1.95
CA HIS A 300 -1.15 17.24 0.74
C HIS A 300 -0.76 18.71 0.94
N GLU A 301 -1.61 19.53 1.58
CA GLU A 301 -1.28 20.92 1.93
C GLU A 301 -0.10 20.99 2.89
N ASP A 302 -0.14 20.22 3.98
CA ASP A 302 0.91 20.18 4.99
C ASP A 302 2.27 19.76 4.40
N LEU A 303 2.24 18.88 3.38
CA LEU A 303 3.42 18.44 2.64
C LEU A 303 3.94 19.49 1.63
N ASN A 304 3.24 20.61 1.42
CA ASN A 304 3.50 21.54 0.33
C ASN A 304 3.54 20.84 -1.05
N GLY A 305 2.52 20.01 -1.32
CA GLY A 305 2.40 19.25 -2.56
C GLY A 305 1.92 20.09 -3.75
N GLY A 306 2.41 19.75 -4.97
CA GLY A 306 1.95 20.34 -6.22
C GLY A 306 0.73 19.62 -6.81
N VAL A 307 0.87 18.34 -7.15
CA VAL A 307 -0.23 17.49 -7.65
C VAL A 307 -0.51 16.35 -6.67
N LEU A 308 -1.79 16.12 -6.37
CA LEU A 308 -2.26 15.00 -5.55
C LEU A 308 -2.77 13.85 -6.43
N VAL A 309 -2.13 12.68 -6.33
CA VAL A 309 -2.64 11.44 -6.94
C VAL A 309 -3.10 10.47 -5.84
N PRO A 310 -4.37 10.03 -5.84
CA PRO A 310 -4.89 9.14 -4.82
C PRO A 310 -4.46 7.69 -5.05
N VAL A 311 -4.05 7.04 -3.96
CA VAL A 311 -3.75 5.60 -3.89
C VAL A 311 -4.64 4.91 -2.85
N HIS A 312 -4.44 3.61 -2.63
CA HIS A 312 -5.14 2.81 -1.62
C HIS A 312 -6.67 2.69 -1.83
N TRP A 313 -7.14 2.75 -3.08
CA TRP A 313 -8.56 2.64 -3.44
C TRP A 313 -8.78 1.79 -4.70
N ALA A 314 -10.05 1.50 -5.01
CA ALA A 314 -10.56 0.76 -6.17
C ALA A 314 -10.05 -0.67 -6.44
N THR A 315 -9.00 -1.13 -5.76
CA THR A 315 -8.34 -2.39 -6.07
C THR A 315 -8.71 -3.53 -5.12
N PHE A 316 -8.73 -3.29 -3.82
CA PHE A 316 -9.20 -4.24 -2.80
C PHE A 316 -10.31 -3.59 -1.97
N ASN A 317 -11.32 -4.39 -1.60
CA ASN A 317 -12.41 -3.90 -0.76
C ASN A 317 -12.08 -4.11 0.73
N LEU A 318 -11.41 -3.13 1.34
CA LEU A 318 -10.85 -3.24 2.70
C LEU A 318 -11.66 -2.50 3.79
N ALA A 319 -12.60 -1.63 3.42
CA ALA A 319 -13.48 -0.95 4.37
C ALA A 319 -14.95 -0.91 3.90
N PHE A 320 -15.79 -0.19 4.64
CA PHE A 320 -17.24 -0.20 4.47
C PHE A 320 -17.78 0.91 3.57
N HIS A 321 -16.93 1.85 3.12
CA HIS A 321 -17.35 2.90 2.20
C HIS A 321 -17.74 2.32 0.81
N PRO A 322 -18.65 2.98 0.07
CA PRO A 322 -18.92 2.67 -1.33
C PRO A 322 -17.67 2.76 -2.21
N TRP A 323 -17.67 2.05 -3.33
CA TRP A 323 -16.48 1.91 -4.18
C TRP A 323 -15.94 3.25 -4.73
N SER A 324 -16.80 4.13 -5.26
CA SER A 324 -16.40 5.43 -5.80
C SER A 324 -16.29 6.56 -4.76
N GLU A 325 -16.85 6.37 -3.56
CA GLU A 325 -16.95 7.42 -2.52
C GLU A 325 -15.61 8.12 -2.21
N PRO A 326 -14.47 7.39 -2.09
CA PRO A 326 -13.18 8.02 -1.85
C PRO A 326 -12.85 9.16 -2.82
N ILE A 327 -13.12 8.96 -4.12
CA ILE A 327 -12.79 9.95 -5.14
C ILE A 327 -13.85 11.05 -5.24
N VAL A 328 -15.13 10.73 -5.01
CA VAL A 328 -16.18 11.76 -4.92
C VAL A 328 -15.81 12.78 -3.84
N ARG A 329 -15.46 12.30 -2.65
CA ARG A 329 -15.09 13.13 -1.50
C ARG A 329 -13.75 13.84 -1.72
N LEU A 330 -12.75 13.14 -2.24
CA LEU A 330 -11.46 13.74 -2.57
C LEU A 330 -11.61 14.91 -3.54
N LYS A 331 -12.31 14.73 -4.65
CA LYS A 331 -12.49 15.78 -5.66
C LYS A 331 -13.26 16.97 -5.09
N ALA A 332 -14.26 16.74 -4.24
CA ALA A 332 -14.99 17.81 -3.57
C ALA A 332 -14.07 18.65 -2.66
N ALA A 333 -13.35 17.97 -1.76
CA ALA A 333 -12.44 18.63 -0.81
C ALA A 333 -11.26 19.33 -1.51
N ALA A 334 -10.65 18.71 -2.52
CA ALA A 334 -9.57 19.30 -3.29
C ALA A 334 -10.02 20.53 -4.07
N ASN A 335 -11.22 20.51 -4.66
CA ASN A 335 -11.77 21.67 -5.36
C ASN A 335 -12.02 22.85 -4.41
N GLU A 336 -12.50 22.58 -3.20
CA GLU A 336 -12.72 23.62 -2.17
C GLU A 336 -11.40 24.25 -1.72
N ALA A 337 -10.34 23.45 -1.57
CA ALA A 337 -9.00 23.89 -1.21
C ALA A 337 -8.15 24.43 -2.38
N GLY A 338 -8.65 24.37 -3.62
CA GLY A 338 -7.90 24.82 -4.80
C GLY A 338 -6.73 23.90 -5.20
N ILE A 339 -6.77 22.62 -4.81
CA ILE A 339 -5.72 21.63 -5.04
C ILE A 339 -5.92 20.90 -6.36
N THR A 340 -4.82 20.75 -7.11
CA THR A 340 -4.80 19.98 -8.34
C THR A 340 -4.75 18.48 -8.03
N THR A 341 -5.73 17.73 -8.53
CA THR A 341 -5.81 16.28 -8.39
C THR A 341 -5.72 15.58 -9.73
N ALA A 342 -5.04 14.43 -9.76
CA ALA A 342 -4.96 13.56 -10.91
C ALA A 342 -5.41 12.15 -10.52
N VAL A 343 -6.49 11.65 -11.12
CA VAL A 343 -7.09 10.33 -10.78
C VAL A 343 -6.88 9.34 -11.93
N PRO A 344 -5.72 8.65 -12.01
CA PRO A 344 -5.44 7.70 -13.09
C PRO A 344 -6.35 6.47 -13.03
N MET A 345 -6.65 5.87 -14.18
CA MET A 345 -7.09 4.46 -14.26
C MET A 345 -5.95 3.52 -13.83
N PRO A 346 -6.24 2.30 -13.38
CA PRO A 346 -5.19 1.30 -13.18
C PRO A 346 -4.40 1.05 -14.48
N GLY A 347 -3.10 1.31 -14.39
CA GLY A 347 -2.06 1.26 -15.42
C GLY A 347 -1.81 2.59 -16.11
N GLN A 348 -2.64 3.61 -15.89
CA GLN A 348 -2.48 4.92 -16.52
C GLN A 348 -1.30 5.66 -15.90
N ARG A 349 -0.51 6.27 -16.77
CA ARG A 349 0.58 7.17 -16.41
C ARG A 349 0.05 8.60 -16.26
N VAL A 350 0.48 9.27 -15.20
CA VAL A 350 0.31 10.70 -14.94
C VAL A 350 1.67 11.34 -15.05
N ASP A 351 1.82 12.28 -15.98
CA ASP A 351 3.01 13.10 -16.11
C ASP A 351 2.70 14.45 -15.49
N VAL A 352 3.46 14.89 -14.49
CA VAL A 352 3.10 16.11 -13.72
C VAL A 352 3.04 17.34 -14.63
N ALA A 353 3.90 17.43 -15.64
CA ALA A 353 3.91 18.55 -16.58
C ALA A 353 2.71 18.55 -17.53
N HIS A 354 2.06 17.40 -17.75
CA HIS A 354 1.00 17.23 -18.74
C HIS A 354 -0.38 16.85 -18.16
N GLY A 355 -0.43 16.46 -16.89
CA GLY A 355 -1.65 16.04 -16.20
C GLY A 355 -2.22 14.69 -16.67
N VAL A 356 -3.54 14.51 -16.48
CA VAL A 356 -4.29 13.31 -16.88
C VAL A 356 -5.38 13.68 -17.89
N ALA A 357 -5.45 12.95 -19.01
CA ALA A 357 -6.42 13.22 -20.08
C ALA A 357 -7.88 12.87 -19.72
N ASP A 358 -8.11 11.85 -18.89
CA ASP A 358 -9.43 11.47 -18.35
C ASP A 358 -9.30 11.06 -16.88
N ASP A 359 -9.78 11.91 -15.97
CA ASP A 359 -9.77 11.71 -14.52
C ASP A 359 -11.16 11.34 -13.96
N ARG A 360 -12.15 11.05 -14.82
CA ARG A 360 -13.56 10.76 -14.44
C ARG A 360 -14.05 9.37 -14.83
N TRP A 361 -13.16 8.49 -15.29
CA TRP A 361 -13.44 7.09 -15.64
C TRP A 361 -14.22 6.31 -14.56
N TRP A 362 -14.05 6.66 -13.29
CA TRP A 362 -14.65 6.02 -12.12
C TRP A 362 -16.12 6.41 -11.89
N ALA A 363 -16.56 7.57 -12.39
CA ALA A 363 -17.85 8.18 -12.02
C ALA A 363 -19.09 7.37 -12.44
N ARG A 364 -18.94 6.41 -13.37
CA ARG A 364 -20.03 5.55 -13.87
C ARG A 364 -19.95 4.11 -13.36
N LEU A 365 -19.06 3.82 -12.42
CA LEU A 365 -18.78 2.47 -11.95
C LEU A 365 -19.36 2.16 -10.58
N GLY A 366 -20.09 3.07 -9.95
CA GLY A 366 -20.75 2.86 -8.65
C GLY A 366 -20.11 3.70 -7.57
#